data_AF-A0A7W1P3R9-F1
#
_entry.id   AF-A0A7W1P3R9-F1
#
_cell.length_a   1.000
_cell.length_b   1.000
_cell.length_c   1.000
_cell.angle_alpha   90.00
_cell.angle_beta   90.00
_cell.angle_gamma   90.00
#
_symmetry.space_group_name_H-M   'P 1'
#
loop_
_entity.id
_entity.type
_entity.pdbx_description
1 polymer ?
#
loop_
_entity_poly.entity_id
_entity_poly.type
_entity_poly.pdbx_seq_one_letter_code
_entity_poly.pdbx_strand_id
1 'polypeptide(L)' 'MRLHNLRPRPGAKHRVKRLGIGESSGHGKTSGKGHKGQKARSGGSIRLGFEGGQMPLIRRLPKRGFNNAAFH' A
#
# COMPACT_ATOMS: atom_id res chain seq x y z
N MET A 1 -33.25 -4.25 -20.49
CA MET A 1 -31.97 -4.98 -20.72
C MET A 1 -32.22 -6.47 -20.52
N ARG A 2 -31.55 -7.34 -21.29
CA ARG A 2 -31.58 -8.80 -21.11
C ARG A 2 -30.23 -9.26 -20.54
N LEU A 3 -30.19 -10.40 -19.85
CA LEU A 3 -28.99 -10.90 -19.17
C LEU A 3 -27.75 -10.95 -20.10
N HIS A 4 -27.94 -11.35 -21.36
CA HIS A 4 -26.86 -11.46 -22.35
C HIS A 4 -26.33 -10.11 -22.90
N ASN A 5 -27.04 -8.99 -22.65
CA ASN A 5 -26.65 -7.66 -23.11
C ASN A 5 -26.12 -6.76 -21.99
N LEU A 6 -25.87 -7.32 -20.80
CA LEU A 6 -25.40 -6.56 -19.67
C LEU A 6 -23.93 -6.16 -19.87
N ARG A 7 -23.67 -4.86 -19.98
CA ARG A 7 -22.32 -4.30 -20.07
C ARG A 7 -22.09 -3.36 -18.90
N PRO A 8 -20.92 -3.40 -18.24
CA PRO A 8 -20.59 -2.42 -17.22
C PRO A 8 -20.48 -1.03 -17.86
N ARG A 9 -20.76 0.02 -17.07
CA ARG A 9 -20.50 1.40 -17.50
C ARG A 9 -19.02 1.55 -17.87
N PRO A 10 -18.67 2.28 -18.94
CA PRO A 10 -17.27 2.55 -19.27
C PRO A 10 -16.51 3.08 -18.04
N GLY A 11 -15.36 2.49 -17.73
CA GLY A 11 -14.55 2.82 -16.55
C GLY A 11 -14.97 2.16 -15.24
N ALA A 12 -16.07 1.40 -15.19
CA ALA A 12 -16.51 0.77 -13.94
C ALA A 12 -15.63 -0.41 -13.48
N LYS A 13 -14.83 -1.00 -14.37
CA LYS A 13 -13.94 -2.14 -14.06
C LYS A 13 -12.54 -1.92 -14.62
N HIS A 14 -11.54 -2.20 -13.78
CA HIS A 14 -10.12 -2.19 -14.15
C HIS A 14 -9.49 -3.56 -13.93
N ARG A 15 -8.48 -3.88 -14.74
CA ARG A 15 -7.76 -5.16 -14.65
C ARG A 15 -6.85 -5.15 -13.41
N VAL A 16 -6.92 -6.21 -12.61
CA VAL A 16 -6.02 -6.40 -11.46
C VAL A 16 -4.60 -6.69 -11.94
N LYS A 17 -3.64 -6.04 -11.30
CA LYS A 17 -2.21 -6.32 -11.50
C LYS A 17 -1.85 -7.64 -10.82
N ARG A 18 -1.48 -8.64 -11.62
CA ARG A 18 -0.97 -9.93 -11.13
C ARG A 18 0.57 -9.90 -11.16
N LEU A 19 1.19 -10.24 -10.04
CA LEU A 19 2.65 -10.26 -9.88
C LEU A 19 3.18 -11.69 -10.07
N GLY A 20 4.42 -11.85 -10.53
CA GLY A 20 5.10 -13.15 -10.61
C GLY A 20 4.71 -14.05 -11.79
N ILE A 21 3.90 -13.57 -12.74
CA ILE A 21 3.40 -14.35 -13.90
C ILE A 21 4.28 -14.16 -15.16
N GLY A 22 5.59 -14.32 -15.01
CA GLY A 22 6.56 -14.27 -16.12
C GLY A 22 7.14 -12.89 -16.42
N GLU A 23 8.27 -12.85 -17.13
CA GLU A 23 9.05 -11.62 -17.36
C GLU A 23 8.35 -10.62 -18.29
N SER A 24 7.64 -11.12 -19.31
CA SER A 24 6.84 -10.30 -20.24
C SER A 24 5.77 -9.45 -19.53
N SER A 25 5.31 -9.87 -18.34
CA SER A 25 4.38 -9.09 -17.51
C SER A 25 5.02 -7.84 -16.87
N GLY A 26 6.33 -7.65 -16.96
CA GLY A 26 7.10 -6.59 -16.29
C GLY A 26 7.25 -6.79 -14.78
N HIS A 27 6.66 -7.85 -14.22
CA HIS A 27 6.62 -8.12 -12.77
C HIS A 27 6.97 -9.58 -12.44
N GLY A 28 7.73 -10.25 -13.31
CA GLY A 28 8.13 -11.65 -13.13
C GLY A 28 9.16 -11.83 -12.03
N LYS A 29 10.45 -11.69 -12.38
CA LYS A 29 11.60 -12.13 -11.58
C LYS A 29 11.58 -11.70 -10.11
N THR A 30 11.40 -10.40 -9.84
CA THR A 30 11.44 -9.86 -8.47
C THR A 30 10.07 -9.44 -7.95
N SER A 31 9.00 -9.64 -8.74
CA SER A 31 7.66 -9.13 -8.41
C SER A 31 7.63 -7.64 -8.03
N GLY A 32 8.58 -6.85 -8.56
CA GLY A 32 8.73 -5.42 -8.25
C GLY A 32 9.43 -5.11 -6.92
N LYS A 33 9.93 -6.12 -6.19
CA LYS A 33 10.59 -5.94 -4.88
C LYS A 33 12.10 -5.69 -4.94
N GLY A 34 12.71 -5.84 -6.12
CA GLY A 34 14.17 -5.79 -6.28
C GLY A 34 14.87 -7.09 -5.86
N HIS A 35 16.22 -7.10 -5.88
CA HIS A 35 17.01 -8.32 -5.69
C HIS A 35 17.27 -8.68 -4.21
N LYS A 36 17.51 -7.68 -3.35
CA LYS A 36 17.96 -7.85 -1.97
C LYS A 36 17.33 -6.78 -1.06
N GLY A 37 17.67 -6.81 0.22
CA GLY A 37 17.19 -5.88 1.24
C GLY A 37 16.09 -6.46 2.11
N GLN A 38 15.88 -5.86 3.28
CA GLN A 38 14.91 -6.32 4.27
C GLN A 38 13.49 -6.41 3.68
N LYS A 39 13.07 -5.40 2.90
CA LYS A 39 11.74 -5.33 2.24
C LYS A 39 11.52 -6.37 1.13
N ALA A 40 12.59 -6.97 0.61
CA ALA A 40 12.48 -8.01 -0.40
C ALA A 40 12.17 -9.40 0.21
N ARG A 41 12.40 -9.57 1.51
CA ARG A 41 12.20 -10.84 2.23
C ARG A 41 10.76 -11.00 2.72
N SER A 42 10.28 -12.24 2.82
CA SER A 42 8.99 -12.56 3.43
C SER A 42 8.97 -12.09 4.88
N GLY A 43 7.90 -11.39 5.29
CA GLY A 43 7.78 -10.84 6.65
C GLY A 43 8.73 -9.67 6.97
N GLY A 44 9.61 -9.29 6.04
CA GLY A 44 10.57 -8.20 6.22
C GLY A 44 9.92 -6.83 6.06
N SER A 45 9.05 -6.43 6.99
CA SER A 45 8.51 -5.07 7.03
C SER A 45 9.18 -4.26 8.12
N ILE A 46 9.43 -2.99 7.81
CA ILE A 46 9.76 -1.98 8.80
C ILE A 46 8.44 -1.51 9.43
N ARG A 47 8.40 -1.33 10.75
CA ARG A 47 7.20 -0.82 11.44
C ARG A 47 6.93 0.62 10.99
N LEU A 48 5.66 0.98 10.86
CA LEU A 48 5.27 2.36 10.54
C LEU A 48 5.79 3.30 11.63
N GLY A 49 6.47 4.39 11.24
CA GLY A 49 7.07 5.35 12.16
C GLY A 49 8.45 4.97 12.70
N PHE A 50 9.06 3.87 12.25
CA PHE A 50 10.46 3.57 12.58
C PHE A 50 11.42 4.33 11.65
N GLU A 51 12.30 5.14 12.25
CA GLU A 51 13.27 6.00 11.54
C GLU A 51 14.71 5.47 11.63
N GLY A 52 14.90 4.14 11.66
CA GLY A 52 16.24 3.55 11.55
C GLY A 52 17.11 3.66 12.81
N GLY A 53 16.51 3.95 13.97
CA GLY A 53 17.21 4.15 15.25
C GLY A 53 17.12 5.59 15.77
N GLN A 54 16.68 6.53 14.94
CA GLN A 54 16.36 7.88 15.37
C GLN A 54 15.06 7.91 16.20
N MET A 55 14.95 8.86 17.13
CA MET A 55 13.68 9.09 17.83
C MET A 55 12.57 9.44 16.81
N PRO A 56 11.44 8.73 16.78
CA PRO A 56 10.37 9.03 15.82
C PRO A 56 9.82 10.44 15.94
N LEU A 57 9.43 11.05 14.81
CA LEU A 57 8.87 12.40 14.76
C LEU A 57 7.73 12.64 15.75
N ILE A 58 6.83 11.67 15.90
CA ILE A 58 5.69 11.72 16.83
C ILE A 58 6.09 11.87 18.30
N ARG A 59 7.35 11.57 18.65
CA ARG A 59 7.91 11.77 19.99
C ARG A 59 8.68 13.07 20.13
N ARG A 60 9.12 13.66 19.01
CA ARG A 60 9.85 14.94 19.01
C ARG A 60 8.92 16.14 19.09
N LEU A 61 7.76 16.04 18.44
CA LEU A 61 6.80 17.14 18.39
C LEU A 61 5.86 17.10 19.61
N PRO A 62 5.63 18.24 20.30
CA PRO A 62 4.68 18.31 21.39
C PRO A 62 3.24 18.18 20.87
N LYS A 63 2.37 17.52 21.63
CA LYS A 63 0.93 17.56 21.40
C LYS A 63 0.36 18.85 22.00
N ARG A 64 -0.43 19.60 21.24
CA ARG A 64 -1.06 20.86 21.67
C ARG A 64 -2.50 20.94 21.13
N GLY A 65 -3.43 21.46 21.94
CA GLY A 65 -4.85 21.67 21.58
C GLY A 65 -5.84 20.75 22.31
N PHE A 66 -7.14 20.98 22.11
CA PHE A 66 -8.24 20.16 22.63
C PHE A 66 -9.40 20.10 21.61
N ASN A 67 -10.33 19.14 21.74
CA ASN A 67 -11.48 18.99 20.85
C ASN A 67 -12.76 19.53 21.50
N ASN A 68 -13.35 20.62 20.97
CA ASN A 68 -14.54 21.25 21.53
C ASN A 68 -15.80 20.36 21.53
N ALA A 69 -15.92 19.40 20.60
CA ALA A 69 -17.04 18.46 20.55
C ALA A 69 -17.03 17.42 21.69
N ALA A 70 -15.91 17.27 22.39
CA ALA A 70 -15.80 16.40 23.57
C ALA A 70 -16.21 17.11 24.87
N PHE A 71 -16.63 18.38 24.79
CA PHE A 71 -16.97 19.23 25.94
C PHE A 71 -18.39 19.85 25.83
N HIS A 72 -19.32 19.18 25.15
CA HIS A 72 -20.75 19.53 25.09
C HIS A 72 -21.64 18.39 25.55
#